data_AF-A0A2J5PLU3-F1
#
_entry.id   AF-A0A2J5PLU3-F1
#
_cell.length_a   1.000
_cell.length_b   1.000
_cell.length_c   1.000
_cell.angle_alpha   90.00
_cell.angle_beta   90.00
_cell.angle_gamma   90.00
#
_symmetry.space_group_name_H-M   'P 1'
#
loop_
_entity.id
_entity.type
_entity.pdbx_description
1 polymer ?
#
loop_
_entity_poly.entity_id
_entity_poly.type
_entity_poly.pdbx_seq_one_letter_code
_entity_poly.pdbx_strand_id
1 'polypeptide(L)'
;SEAYRQKGGGSFSRWQAHIRDWRRNLYRYGGVFPAVAEGDVLLLSPEPLDVVESELGYPPTKLSAAGLDNNPPQRVAYVLPRREAMLLAGRENVSMYEPMAGQLQSPTEIQPPSR
;
A
#
# COMPACT_ATOMS: atom_id res chain seq x y z
N SER A 1 2.25 16.18 -30.74
CA SER A 1 3.29 16.30 -31.78
C SER A 1 4.18 15.07 -31.81
N GLU A 2 4.73 14.71 -32.96
CA GLU A 2 5.59 13.54 -33.18
C GLU A 2 6.88 13.59 -32.33
N ALA A 3 7.45 14.79 -32.16
CA ALA A 3 8.59 15.05 -31.28
C ALA A 3 8.33 14.71 -29.80
N TYR A 4 7.09 14.79 -29.31
CA TYR A 4 6.75 14.42 -27.93
C TYR A 4 6.72 12.90 -27.75
N ARG A 5 6.24 12.16 -28.76
CA ARG A 5 6.21 10.68 -28.72
C ARG A 5 7.62 10.09 -28.79
N GLN A 6 8.49 10.66 -29.62
CA GLN A 6 9.88 10.20 -29.76
C GLN A 6 10.75 10.44 -28.50
N LYS A 7 10.41 11.45 -27.68
CA LYS A 7 11.10 11.74 -26.41
C LYS A 7 10.56 10.95 -25.21
N GLY A 8 9.83 9.85 -25.45
CA GLY A 8 9.25 9.01 -24.39
C GLY A 8 7.89 9.48 -23.88
N GLY A 9 7.35 10.60 -24.38
CA GLY A 9 6.04 11.13 -23.99
C GLY A 9 4.86 10.22 -24.36
N GLY A 10 5.04 9.29 -25.31
CA GLY A 10 4.05 8.26 -25.62
C GLY A 10 3.80 7.29 -24.46
N SER A 11 4.81 7.08 -23.60
CA SER A 11 4.67 6.30 -22.37
C SER A 11 3.91 7.12 -21.32
N PHE A 12 4.28 8.40 -21.13
CA PHE A 12 3.65 9.30 -20.15
C PHE A 12 2.12 9.39 -20.32
N SER A 13 1.61 9.51 -21.55
CA SER A 13 0.16 9.51 -21.80
C SER A 13 -0.54 8.21 -21.37
N ARG A 14 0.15 7.05 -21.40
CA ARG A 14 -0.39 5.79 -20.88
C ARG A 14 -0.40 5.79 -19.35
N TRP A 15 0.66 6.25 -18.69
CA TRP A 15 0.71 6.34 -17.22
C TRP A 15 -0.23 7.39 -16.66
N GLN A 16 -0.52 8.45 -17.39
CA GLN A 16 -1.37 9.56 -16.93
C GLN A 16 -2.78 9.10 -16.56
N ALA A 17 -3.37 8.13 -17.27
CA ALA A 17 -4.65 7.54 -16.91
C ALA A 17 -4.61 6.72 -15.60
N HIS A 18 -3.43 6.25 -15.21
CA HIS A 18 -3.20 5.53 -13.95
C HIS A 18 -2.78 6.45 -12.80
N ILE A 19 -2.42 7.70 -13.08
CA ILE A 19 -2.16 8.72 -12.05
C ILE A 19 -3.50 9.39 -11.70
N ARG A 20 -4.27 8.71 -10.86
CA ARG A 20 -5.62 9.17 -10.46
C ARG A 20 -5.63 10.33 -9.47
N ASP A 21 -4.54 10.51 -8.71
CA ASP A 21 -4.45 11.59 -7.72
C ASP A 21 -3.00 12.10 -7.64
N TRP A 22 -2.82 13.40 -7.91
CA TRP A 22 -1.53 14.08 -7.82
C TRP A 22 -1.25 14.59 -6.40
N ARG A 23 -2.28 14.63 -5.54
CA ARG A 23 -2.19 14.98 -4.13
C ARG A 23 -1.58 13.82 -3.35
N ARG A 24 -0.26 13.68 -3.48
CA ARG A 24 0.51 12.65 -2.79
C ARG A 24 0.62 12.99 -1.32
N ASN A 25 -0.22 12.39 -0.49
CA ASN A 25 0.07 12.32 0.93
C ASN A 25 1.25 11.39 1.17
N LEU A 26 2.28 11.91 1.83
CA LEU A 26 3.38 11.12 2.34
C LEU A 26 3.03 10.67 3.76
N TYR A 27 3.22 9.39 4.05
CA TYR A 27 3.05 8.86 5.39
C TYR A 27 4.38 8.36 5.94
N ARG A 28 4.58 8.57 7.23
CA ARG A 28 5.75 8.12 7.97
C ARG A 28 5.40 6.92 8.83
N TYR A 29 6.32 5.95 8.86
CA TYR A 29 6.33 4.84 9.79
C TYR A 29 7.69 4.80 10.48
N GLY A 30 7.70 4.61 11.80
CA GLY A 30 8.93 4.69 12.61
C GLY A 30 9.79 3.43 12.60
N GLY A 31 9.31 2.33 12.01
CA GLY A 31 9.99 1.04 12.01
C GLY A 31 10.14 0.44 10.61
N VAL A 32 10.49 -0.85 10.57
CA VAL A 32 10.47 -1.64 9.33
C VAL A 32 9.02 -1.97 9.01
N PHE A 33 8.52 -1.46 7.88
CA PHE A 33 7.16 -1.75 7.45
C PHE A 33 7.01 -3.26 7.17
N PRO A 34 5.90 -3.91 7.56
CA PRO A 34 5.71 -5.34 7.32
C PRO A 34 5.83 -5.70 5.84
N ALA A 35 6.56 -6.77 5.54
CA ALA A 35 6.64 -7.30 4.19
C ALA A 35 5.26 -7.82 3.74
N VAL A 36 4.95 -7.67 2.45
CA VAL A 36 3.75 -8.25 1.83
C VAL A 36 4.21 -9.42 0.97
N ALA A 37 3.95 -10.65 1.41
CA ALA A 37 4.39 -11.85 0.72
C ALA A 37 3.48 -12.19 -0.49
N GLU A 38 3.91 -13.12 -1.36
CA GLU A 38 3.22 -13.51 -2.61
C GLU A 38 1.77 -14.06 -2.40
N GLY A 39 1.41 -14.42 -1.17
CA GLY A 39 0.05 -14.82 -0.78
C GLY A 39 -0.77 -13.74 -0.04
N ASP A 40 -0.16 -12.59 0.25
CA ASP A 40 -0.74 -11.54 1.07
C ASP A 40 -1.17 -10.33 0.23
N VAL A 41 -1.99 -9.49 0.85
CA VAL A 41 -2.50 -8.24 0.31
C VAL A 41 -2.25 -7.13 1.32
N LEU A 42 -1.76 -5.98 0.83
CA LEU A 42 -1.74 -4.75 1.60
C LEU A 42 -3.11 -4.08 1.53
N LEU A 43 -3.78 -3.99 2.67
CA LEU A 43 -5.03 -3.26 2.83
C LEU A 43 -4.74 -1.90 3.45
N LEU A 44 -5.23 -0.83 2.84
CA LEU A 44 -5.14 0.55 3.33
C LEU A 44 -6.53 1.12 3.59
N SER A 45 -6.71 1.73 4.77
CA SER A 45 -7.95 2.41 5.18
C SER A 45 -7.60 3.75 5.87
N PRO A 46 -8.47 4.78 5.82
CA PRO A 46 -8.27 5.99 6.61
C PRO A 46 -8.35 5.73 8.14
N GLU A 47 -9.09 4.70 8.54
CA GLU A 47 -9.36 4.38 9.95
C GLU A 47 -9.24 2.88 10.25
N PRO A 48 -8.97 2.50 11.52
CA PRO A 48 -8.93 1.11 11.94
C PRO A 48 -10.23 0.34 11.62
N LEU A 49 -10.12 -0.96 11.37
CA LEU A 49 -11.23 -1.79 10.91
C LEU A 49 -11.48 -2.87 11.96
N ASP A 50 -12.56 -2.74 12.73
CA ASP A 50 -12.87 -3.64 13.85
C ASP A 50 -12.90 -5.12 13.46
N VAL A 51 -13.50 -5.45 12.31
CA VAL A 51 -13.49 -6.82 11.76
C VAL A 51 -12.08 -7.37 11.56
N VAL A 52 -11.11 -6.54 11.17
CA VAL A 52 -9.73 -6.99 10.94
C VAL A 52 -9.00 -7.22 12.25
N GLU A 53 -9.22 -6.35 13.22
CA GLU A 53 -8.54 -6.39 14.52
C GLU A 53 -9.16 -7.42 15.47
N SER A 54 -10.47 -7.35 15.66
CA SER A 54 -11.20 -8.11 16.68
C SER A 54 -11.61 -9.50 16.20
N GLU A 55 -12.04 -9.65 14.94
CA GLU A 55 -12.50 -10.95 14.42
C GLU A 55 -11.37 -11.75 13.77
N LEU A 56 -10.53 -11.09 12.96
CA LEU A 56 -9.44 -11.75 12.25
C LEU A 56 -8.11 -11.75 13.02
N GLY A 57 -7.94 -10.84 13.99
CA GLY A 57 -6.76 -10.81 14.87
C GLY A 57 -5.52 -10.13 14.28
N TYR A 58 -5.66 -9.32 13.23
CA TYR A 58 -4.53 -8.64 12.58
C TYR A 58 -4.38 -7.21 13.10
N PRO A 59 -3.24 -6.87 13.73
CA PRO A 59 -3.05 -5.54 14.28
C PRO A 59 -2.83 -4.48 13.18
N PRO A 60 -3.31 -3.25 13.36
CA PRO A 60 -3.12 -2.18 12.40
C PRO A 60 -1.70 -1.62 12.46
N THR A 61 -1.10 -1.42 11.30
CA THR A 61 0.08 -0.56 11.15
C THR A 61 -0.39 0.88 10.94
N LYS A 62 -0.27 1.70 11.99
CA LYS A 62 -0.67 3.11 11.95
C LYS A 62 0.39 3.95 11.24
N LEU A 63 -0.07 4.77 10.29
CA LEU A 63 0.74 5.60 9.43
C LEU A 63 0.31 7.07 9.61
N SER A 64 1.20 7.91 10.12
CA SER A 64 0.92 9.34 10.29
C SER A 64 1.36 10.12 9.06
N ALA A 65 0.54 11.07 8.63
CA ALA A 65 0.91 11.95 7.52
C ALA A 65 2.16 12.77 7.90
N ALA A 66 3.04 12.95 6.92
CA ALA A 66 4.28 13.72 7.02
C ALA A 66 4.49 14.67 5.82
N GLY A 67 3.54 14.66 4.87
CA GLY A 67 3.57 15.49 3.67
C GLY A 67 2.79 16.80 3.83
N LEU A 68 2.70 17.59 2.75
CA LEU A 68 2.11 18.93 2.78
C LEU A 68 0.57 18.91 2.93
N ASP A 69 -0.11 17.95 2.29
CA ASP A 69 -1.58 17.92 2.27
C ASP A 69 -2.21 17.42 3.59
N ASN A 70 -1.51 16.56 4.34
CA ASN A 70 -1.93 15.99 5.63
C ASN A 70 -3.41 15.54 5.71
N ASN A 71 -3.99 15.12 4.59
CA ASN A 71 -5.41 14.80 4.51
C ASN A 71 -5.65 13.51 3.70
N PRO A 72 -5.91 12.36 4.34
CA PRO A 72 -6.14 12.23 5.78
C PRO A 72 -4.84 12.30 6.61
N PRO A 73 -4.91 12.80 7.86
CA PRO A 73 -3.74 12.96 8.73
C PRO A 73 -3.17 11.62 9.23
N GLN A 74 -3.95 10.55 9.06
CA GLN A 74 -3.54 9.20 9.36
C GLN A 74 -4.11 8.22 8.33
N ARG A 75 -3.46 7.07 8.22
CA ARG A 75 -3.98 5.86 7.60
C ARG A 75 -3.63 4.67 8.47
N VAL A 76 -4.35 3.59 8.28
CA VAL A 76 -3.98 2.28 8.79
C VAL A 76 -3.69 1.36 7.62
N ALA A 77 -2.68 0.51 7.81
CA ALA A 77 -2.33 -0.55 6.90
C ALA A 77 -2.44 -1.91 7.59
N TYR A 78 -2.91 -2.91 6.87
CA TYR A 78 -2.90 -4.31 7.28
C TYR A 78 -2.23 -5.14 6.20
N VAL A 79 -1.49 -6.16 6.60
CA VAL A 79 -1.03 -7.22 5.71
C VAL A 79 -1.84 -8.45 6.07
N LEU A 80 -2.66 -8.90 5.13
CA LEU A 80 -3.62 -9.99 5.33
C LEU A 80 -3.40 -11.06 4.26
N PRO A 81 -3.64 -12.34 4.56
CA PRO A 81 -3.75 -13.36 3.53
C PRO A 81 -4.81 -12.95 2.50
N ARG A 82 -4.54 -13.18 1.21
CA ARG A 82 -5.44 -12.78 0.11
C ARG A 82 -6.89 -13.22 0.35
N ARG A 83 -7.10 -14.45 0.88
CA ARG A 83 -8.43 -14.99 1.17
C ARG A 83 -9.23 -14.10 2.14
N GLU A 84 -8.58 -13.58 3.18
CA GLU A 84 -9.23 -12.75 4.19
C GLU A 84 -9.41 -11.32 3.70
N ALA A 85 -8.43 -10.78 2.97
CA ALA A 85 -8.55 -9.48 2.33
C ALA A 85 -9.77 -9.43 1.40
N MET A 86 -10.08 -10.51 0.68
CA MET A 86 -11.25 -10.58 -0.22
C MET A 86 -12.60 -10.46 0.50
N LEU A 87 -12.69 -10.73 1.81
CA LEU A 87 -13.90 -10.49 2.60
C LEU A 87 -14.23 -8.99 2.72
N LEU A 88 -13.24 -8.14 2.48
CA LEU A 88 -13.32 -6.68 2.59
C LEU A 88 -13.38 -6.01 1.22
N ALA A 89 -13.35 -6.80 0.13
CA ALA A 89 -13.32 -6.28 -1.23
C ALA A 89 -14.61 -5.50 -1.53
N GLY A 90 -14.47 -4.34 -2.15
CA GLY A 90 -15.61 -3.47 -2.49
C GLY A 90 -16.15 -2.63 -1.34
N ARG A 91 -15.59 -2.72 -0.12
CA ARG A 91 -15.89 -1.74 0.93
C ARG A 91 -15.40 -0.35 0.51
N GLU A 92 -16.23 0.66 0.75
CA GLU A 92 -15.84 2.05 0.50
C GLU A 92 -14.63 2.44 1.36
N ASN A 93 -13.77 3.30 0.82
CA ASN A 93 -12.58 3.84 1.48
C ASN A 93 -11.50 2.81 1.87
N VAL A 94 -11.63 1.55 1.42
CA VAL A 94 -10.60 0.53 1.52
C VAL A 94 -9.89 0.38 0.18
N SER A 95 -8.56 0.44 0.19
CA SER A 95 -7.73 0.16 -0.99
C SER A 95 -6.93 -1.12 -0.76
N MET A 96 -6.82 -1.95 -1.79
CA MET A 96 -6.11 -3.22 -1.75
C MET A 96 -5.01 -3.23 -2.81
N TYR A 97 -3.84 -3.72 -2.41
CA TYR A 97 -2.67 -3.81 -3.29
C TYR A 97 -2.05 -5.20 -3.16
N GLU A 98 -1.79 -5.81 -4.31
CA GLU A 98 -1.02 -7.06 -4.40
C GLU A 98 0.46 -6.74 -4.60
N PRO A 99 1.38 -7.58 -4.09
CA PRO A 99 2.80 -7.43 -4.37
C PRO A 99 3.06 -7.63 -5.88
N MET A 100 3.82 -6.72 -6.47
CA MET A 100 4.18 -6.82 -7.89
C MET A 100 5.31 -7.85 -8.15
N ALA A 101 6.15 -8.09 -7.15
CA ALA A 101 7.29 -8.99 -7.21
C ALA A 101 7.71 -9.39 -5.78
N GLY A 102 8.51 -10.45 -5.66
CA GLY A 102 9.12 -10.84 -4.40
C GLY A 102 9.96 -9.70 -3.79
N GLN A 103 9.97 -9.61 -2.47
CA GLN A 103 10.78 -8.62 -1.77
C GLN A 103 12.25 -8.85 -2.08
N LEU A 104 12.95 -7.78 -2.48
CA LEU A 104 14.40 -7.82 -2.62
C LEU A 104 15.02 -8.01 -1.24
N GLN A 105 15.80 -9.07 -1.08
CA GLN A 105 16.53 -9.37 0.14
C GLN A 105 18.00 -9.06 -0.06
N SER A 106 18.61 -8.40 0.92
CA SER A 106 20.07 -8.30 0.97
C SER A 106 20.63 -9.64 1.47
N PRO A 107 21.58 -10.27 0.78
CA PRO A 107 22.16 -11.55 1.21
C PRO A 107 22.90 -11.46 2.56
N THR A 108 23.18 -10.24 3.04
CA THR A 108 23.84 -9.97 4.32
C THR A 108 22.88 -9.62 5.47
N GLU A 109 21.58 -9.45 5.21
CA GLU A 109 20.62 -9.03 6.22
C GLU A 109 19.87 -10.24 6.79
N ILE A 110 20.08 -10.52 8.08
CA ILE A 110 19.39 -11.61 8.78
C ILE A 110 17.93 -11.20 8.96
N GLN A 111 17.03 -11.88 8.26
CA GLN A 111 15.60 -11.60 8.37
C GLN A 111 15.11 -12.01 9.77
N PRO A 112 14.38 -11.14 10.49
CA PRO A 112 13.73 -11.55 11.73
C PRO A 112 12.71 -12.65 11.43
N PRO A 113 12.50 -13.61 12.35
CA PRO A 113 11.61 -14.74 12.10
C PRO A 113 10.19 -14.24 11.80
N SER A 114 9.60 -14.79 10.73
CA SER A 114 8.19 -14.65 10.42
C SER A 114 7.37 -15.15 11.61
N ARG A 115 6.50 -14.30 12.14
CA ARG A 115 5.52 -14.68 13.18
C ARG A 115 4.34 -15.39 12.57
#